data_AF-A0A2E1XQS0-F1
#
_entry.id   AF-A0A2E1XQS0-F1
#
_cell.length_a   1.000
_cell.length_b   1.000
_cell.length_c   1.000
_cell.angle_alpha   90.00
_cell.angle_beta   90.00
_cell.angle_gamma   90.00
#
_symmetry.space_group_name_H-M   'P 1'
#
loop_
_entity.id
_entity.type
_entity.pdbx_description
1 polymer ?
#
loop_
_entity_poly.entity_id
_entity_poly.type
_entity_poly.pdbx_seq_one_letter_code
_entity_poly.pdbx_strand_id
1 'polypeptide(L)'
;MDSLTITIITIIIVTFLSAFFKGRKIDRCLKKINGYFVQVYNTKEKSIEGMAEVASNSIVIEFDDEKASKNKKFILYKNEFKNMELILRLHGFFDEVQKSKRDQIFKKAINPGLLAKLNRKLRNVFATAKDAVNEIIGLLLTSAKTMGPIKALSSQEKQVNKLKDDSVGSLTGNAFEPIWEKCIGKRVGVEIKEEDTLKVEGTLIEYSQSYILLFDSSIAGLAQEEPHDLLVSREYGTIRHIIN
;
A
#
# COMPACT_ATOMS: atom_id res chain seq x y z
N MET A 1 41.40 -12.47 -9.10
CA MET A 1 40.58 -11.42 -8.45
C MET A 1 40.58 -11.72 -6.97
N ASP A 2 40.90 -10.73 -6.14
CA ASP A 2 40.98 -10.92 -4.69
C ASP A 2 39.58 -11.05 -4.08
N SER A 3 39.45 -11.83 -3.00
CA SER A 3 38.17 -12.09 -2.31
C SER A 3 37.45 -10.79 -1.92
N LEU A 4 38.21 -9.76 -1.53
CA LEU A 4 37.69 -8.43 -1.21
C LEU A 4 37.07 -7.76 -2.44
N THR A 5 37.72 -7.83 -3.59
CA THR A 5 37.20 -7.28 -4.85
C THR A 5 35.90 -7.98 -5.27
N ILE A 6 35.85 -9.31 -5.16
CA ILE A 6 34.63 -10.09 -5.45
C ILE A 6 33.49 -9.68 -4.52
N THR A 7 33.77 -9.50 -3.23
CA THR A 7 32.78 -9.10 -2.22
C THR A 7 32.23 -7.70 -2.52
N ILE A 8 33.09 -6.72 -2.80
CA ILE A 8 32.67 -5.34 -3.11
C ILE A 8 31.80 -5.33 -4.37
N ILE A 9 32.23 -6.00 -5.45
CA ILE A 9 31.47 -6.09 -6.70
C ILE A 9 30.10 -6.72 -6.43
N THR A 10 30.05 -7.80 -5.64
CA THR A 10 28.80 -8.49 -5.31
C THR A 10 27.84 -7.57 -4.54
N ILE A 11 28.32 -6.83 -3.54
CA ILE A 11 27.50 -5.88 -2.77
C ILE A 11 26.94 -4.80 -3.70
N ILE A 12 27.77 -4.24 -4.58
CA ILE A 12 27.34 -3.19 -5.52
C ILE A 12 26.25 -3.74 -6.45
N ILE A 13 26.47 -4.90 -7.06
CA ILE A 13 25.49 -5.53 -7.97
C ILE A 13 24.18 -5.82 -7.25
N VAL A 14 24.23 -6.46 -6.08
CA VAL A 14 23.04 -6.81 -5.30
C VAL A 14 22.28 -5.55 -4.87
N THR A 15 22.99 -4.51 -4.44
CA THR A 15 22.39 -3.23 -4.03
C THR A 15 21.74 -2.53 -5.21
N PHE A 16 22.42 -2.46 -6.35
CA PHE A 16 21.90 -1.86 -7.57
C PHE A 16 20.64 -2.57 -8.07
N LEU A 17 20.70 -3.91 -8.17
CA LEU A 17 19.54 -4.72 -8.55
C LEU A 17 18.38 -4.51 -7.59
N SER A 18 18.64 -4.49 -6.27
CA SER A 18 17.61 -4.26 -5.25
C SER A 18 16.95 -2.89 -5.39
N ALA A 19 17.73 -1.83 -5.60
CA ALA A 19 17.22 -0.47 -5.81
C ALA A 19 16.39 -0.36 -7.09
N PHE A 20 16.88 -0.98 -8.18
CA PHE A 20 16.20 -1.01 -9.48
C PHE A 20 14.84 -1.71 -9.40
N PHE A 21 14.76 -2.89 -8.77
CA PHE A 21 13.50 -3.58 -8.55
C PHE A 21 12.56 -2.79 -7.63
N LYS A 22 13.08 -2.12 -6.60
CA LYS A 22 12.28 -1.30 -5.67
C LYS A 22 11.63 -0.11 -6.37
N GLY A 23 12.34 0.57 -7.27
CA GLY A 23 11.82 1.75 -8.00
C GLY A 23 10.68 1.45 -8.98
N ARG A 24 10.60 0.22 -9.49
CA ARG A 24 9.59 -0.22 -10.47
C ARG A 24 8.44 -1.01 -9.87
N LYS A 25 8.51 -1.35 -8.59
CA LYS A 25 7.48 -2.15 -7.93
C LYS A 25 6.25 -1.30 -7.67
N ILE A 26 5.15 -1.64 -8.34
CA ILE A 26 3.82 -1.12 -8.04
C ILE A 26 3.28 -1.81 -6.78
N ASP A 27 2.58 -1.06 -5.93
CA ASP A 27 1.90 -1.63 -4.77
C ASP A 27 0.88 -2.71 -5.20
N ARG A 28 0.80 -3.80 -4.43
CA ARG A 28 -0.03 -4.96 -4.78
C ARG A 28 -1.54 -4.65 -4.73
N CYS A 29 -1.96 -3.76 -3.85
CA CYS A 29 -3.34 -3.31 -3.73
C CYS A 29 -3.65 -2.34 -4.86
N LEU A 30 -2.80 -1.32 -5.08
CA LEU A 30 -2.99 -0.35 -6.16
C LEU A 30 -3.00 -1.01 -7.56
N LYS A 31 -2.16 -2.02 -7.79
CA LYS A 31 -2.16 -2.77 -9.06
C LYS A 31 -3.54 -3.38 -9.38
N LYS A 32 -4.36 -3.70 -8.37
CA LYS A 32 -5.67 -4.33 -8.55
C LYS A 32 -6.79 -3.34 -8.90
N ILE A 33 -6.57 -2.03 -8.73
CA ILE A 33 -7.49 -0.97 -9.19
C ILE A 33 -7.10 -0.40 -10.57
N ASN A 34 -5.94 -0.78 -11.12
CA ASN A 34 -5.50 -0.32 -12.43
C ASN A 34 -6.45 -0.74 -13.56
N GLY A 35 -6.85 0.24 -14.36
CA GLY A 35 -7.78 0.12 -15.47
C GLY A 35 -9.23 -0.03 -15.04
N TYR A 36 -9.63 0.55 -13.91
CA TYR A 36 -11.01 0.60 -13.44
C TYR A 36 -11.42 2.05 -13.15
N PHE A 37 -12.72 2.33 -13.24
CA PHE A 37 -13.29 3.57 -12.74
C PHE A 37 -13.21 3.58 -11.21
N VAL A 38 -12.68 4.65 -10.64
CA VAL A 38 -12.52 4.80 -9.20
C VAL A 38 -12.87 6.20 -8.74
N GLN A 39 -13.23 6.32 -7.47
CA GLN A 39 -13.37 7.58 -6.76
C GLN A 39 -12.34 7.60 -5.62
N VAL A 40 -11.44 8.58 -5.66
CA VAL A 40 -10.36 8.79 -4.69
C VAL A 40 -10.78 9.90 -3.73
N TYR A 41 -10.82 9.59 -2.44
CA TYR A 41 -11.03 10.57 -1.38
C TYR A 41 -9.67 10.97 -0.82
N ASN A 42 -9.40 12.27 -0.92
CA ASN A 42 -8.16 12.90 -0.51
C ASN A 42 -8.48 13.87 0.63
N THR A 43 -7.67 13.85 1.68
CA THR A 43 -7.83 14.75 2.83
C THR A 43 -7.48 16.22 2.52
N LYS A 44 -6.71 16.48 1.45
CA LYS A 44 -6.25 17.83 1.08
C LYS A 44 -6.93 18.43 -0.13
N GLU A 45 -7.56 17.59 -0.95
CA GLU A 45 -8.13 17.99 -2.25
C GLU A 45 -9.57 17.50 -2.33
N LYS A 46 -10.35 18.08 -3.25
CA LYS A 46 -11.68 17.55 -3.55
C LYS A 46 -11.57 16.10 -4.03
N SER A 47 -12.59 15.29 -3.78
CA SER A 47 -12.63 13.91 -4.30
C SER A 47 -12.46 13.91 -5.81
N ILE A 48 -11.67 12.98 -6.32
CA ILE A 48 -11.36 12.85 -7.75
C ILE A 48 -11.94 11.54 -8.23
N GLU A 49 -12.64 11.55 -9.35
CA GLU A 49 -13.25 10.36 -9.95
C GLU A 49 -12.82 10.20 -11.41
N GLY A 50 -12.74 8.96 -11.89
CA GLY A 50 -12.36 8.65 -13.25
C GLY A 50 -11.67 7.30 -13.42
N MET A 51 -11.19 7.03 -14.63
CA MET A 51 -10.44 5.82 -14.96
C MET A 51 -9.01 5.88 -14.42
N ALA A 52 -8.64 4.92 -13.57
CA ALA A 52 -7.32 4.89 -12.95
C ALA A 52 -6.27 4.16 -13.80
N GLU A 53 -5.15 4.82 -14.05
CA GLU A 53 -3.91 4.24 -14.56
C GLU A 53 -2.83 4.32 -13.47
N VAL A 54 -2.33 3.16 -13.02
CA VAL A 54 -1.43 3.04 -11.88
C VAL A 54 -0.01 2.74 -12.34
N ALA A 55 0.91 3.64 -12.00
CA ALA A 55 2.35 3.46 -12.16
C ALA A 55 3.04 3.21 -10.81
N SER A 56 4.36 3.00 -10.80
CA SER A 56 5.11 2.73 -9.55
C SER A 56 5.26 3.96 -8.65
N ASN A 57 5.14 5.16 -9.23
CA ASN A 57 5.34 6.44 -8.58
C ASN A 57 4.17 7.43 -8.74
N SER A 58 3.08 7.04 -9.41
CA SER A 58 1.91 7.87 -9.60
C SER A 58 0.65 7.07 -9.87
N ILE A 59 -0.49 7.72 -9.68
CA ILE A 59 -1.81 7.29 -10.18
C ILE A 59 -2.31 8.41 -11.08
N VAL A 60 -2.69 8.09 -12.30
CA VAL A 60 -3.32 9.01 -13.24
C VAL A 60 -4.80 8.71 -13.26
N ILE A 61 -5.64 9.71 -13.01
CA ILE A 61 -7.09 9.61 -13.11
C ILE A 61 -7.53 10.37 -14.35
N GLU A 62 -8.08 9.65 -15.31
CA GLU A 62 -8.66 10.21 -16.54
C GLU A 62 -10.17 10.40 -16.37
N PHE A 63 -10.66 11.60 -16.60
CA PHE A 63 -12.07 11.95 -16.48
C PHE A 63 -12.54 12.80 -17.66
N ASP A 64 -13.82 12.62 -17.99
CA ASP A 64 -14.48 13.38 -19.05
C ASP A 64 -14.93 14.73 -18.50
N ASP A 65 -14.49 15.81 -19.14
CA ASP A 65 -14.95 17.15 -18.83
C ASP A 65 -16.00 17.54 -19.86
N GLU A 66 -17.28 17.51 -19.49
CA GLU A 66 -18.38 17.86 -20.40
C GLU A 66 -18.23 19.25 -21.04
N LYS A 67 -17.46 20.17 -20.41
CA LYS A 67 -17.23 21.53 -20.90
C LYS A 67 -16.00 21.65 -21.79
N ALA A 68 -15.12 20.66 -21.81
CA ALA A 68 -13.92 20.66 -22.64
C ALA A 68 -13.96 19.45 -23.57
N SER A 69 -13.88 19.66 -24.88
CA SER A 69 -13.86 18.59 -25.89
C SER A 69 -12.61 17.69 -25.86
N LYS A 70 -11.93 17.58 -24.71
CA LYS A 70 -10.72 16.80 -24.45
C LYS A 70 -10.74 16.21 -23.04
N ASN A 71 -10.40 14.94 -22.94
CA ASN A 71 -10.20 14.24 -21.67
C ASN A 71 -9.14 14.97 -20.83
N LYS A 72 -9.46 15.22 -19.55
CA LYS A 72 -8.49 15.77 -18.59
C LYS A 72 -7.90 14.62 -17.77
N LYS A 73 -6.63 14.79 -17.40
CA LYS A 73 -5.90 13.83 -16.57
C LYS A 73 -5.44 14.53 -15.29
N PHE A 74 -5.78 13.96 -14.15
CA PHE A 74 -5.22 14.34 -12.86
C PHE A 74 -4.12 13.35 -12.49
N ILE A 75 -2.98 13.84 -12.01
CA ILE A 75 -1.84 12.97 -11.64
C ILE A 75 -1.60 13.12 -10.15
N LEU A 76 -1.81 12.04 -9.41
CA LEU A 76 -1.42 11.90 -8.01
C LEU A 76 -0.01 11.31 -7.97
N TYR A 77 0.95 12.05 -7.43
CA TYR A 77 2.31 11.55 -7.23
C TYR A 77 2.44 10.79 -5.91
N LYS A 78 3.45 9.92 -5.83
CA LYS A 78 3.68 9.04 -4.66
C LYS A 78 3.78 9.76 -3.32
N ASN A 79 4.33 10.98 -3.28
CA ASN A 79 4.41 11.80 -2.07
C ASN A 79 3.03 12.30 -1.58
N GLU A 80 2.01 12.27 -2.44
CA GLU A 80 0.63 12.66 -2.16
C GLU A 80 -0.21 11.46 -1.72
N PHE A 81 0.29 10.23 -1.89
CA PHE A 81 -0.44 9.01 -1.55
C PHE A 81 -0.83 8.90 -0.07
N LYS A 82 -0.06 9.53 0.82
CA LYS A 82 -0.39 9.63 2.25
C LYS A 82 -1.68 10.39 2.53
N ASN A 83 -2.07 11.31 1.63
CA ASN A 83 -3.30 12.07 1.79
C ASN A 83 -4.52 11.31 1.24
N MET A 84 -4.31 10.18 0.54
CA MET A 84 -5.39 9.33 0.02
C MET A 84 -5.92 8.44 1.14
N GLU A 85 -7.12 8.75 1.60
CA GLU A 85 -7.75 8.02 2.69
C GLU A 85 -8.35 6.71 2.20
N LEU A 86 -9.19 6.81 1.17
CA LEU A 86 -9.86 5.67 0.58
C LEU A 86 -10.09 5.84 -0.92
N ILE A 87 -10.14 4.71 -1.62
CA ILE A 87 -10.45 4.62 -3.04
C ILE A 87 -11.62 3.64 -3.21
N LEU A 88 -12.74 4.14 -3.72
CA LEU A 88 -13.88 3.31 -4.11
C LEU A 88 -13.71 2.89 -5.55
N ARG A 89 -13.98 1.61 -5.82
CA ARG A 89 -14.14 1.08 -7.17
C ARG A 89 -15.58 0.64 -7.35
N LEU A 90 -16.33 1.40 -8.14
CA LEU A 90 -17.77 1.21 -8.37
C LEU A 90 -18.00 0.11 -9.40
N HIS A 91 -18.87 -0.86 -9.08
CA HIS A 91 -19.14 -1.98 -10.00
C HIS A 91 -20.02 -1.56 -11.18
N GLY A 92 -20.81 -0.48 -11.06
CA GLY A 92 -21.67 0.03 -12.14
C GLY A 92 -20.90 0.43 -13.41
N PHE A 93 -19.60 0.69 -13.30
CA PHE A 93 -18.73 1.09 -14.42
C PHE A 93 -17.90 -0.07 -14.99
N PHE A 94 -18.19 -1.32 -14.62
CA PHE A 94 -17.41 -2.46 -15.12
C PHE A 94 -17.86 -2.90 -16.51
N ASP A 95 -16.88 -3.06 -17.41
CA ASP A 95 -17.05 -3.88 -18.61
C ASP A 95 -16.94 -5.39 -18.30
N GLU A 96 -17.28 -6.24 -19.27
CA GLU A 96 -17.25 -7.70 -19.08
C GLU A 96 -15.85 -8.26 -18.78
N VAL A 97 -14.81 -7.65 -19.36
CA VAL A 97 -13.41 -8.06 -19.19
C VAL A 97 -12.92 -7.71 -17.79
N GLN A 98 -13.22 -6.50 -17.33
CA GLN A 98 -12.97 -5.98 -15.98
C GLN A 98 -13.69 -6.86 -14.95
N LYS A 99 -14.97 -7.16 -15.16
CA LYS A 99 -15.74 -8.06 -14.28
C LYS A 99 -15.10 -9.44 -14.19
N SER A 100 -14.77 -10.05 -15.33
CA SER A 100 -14.10 -11.37 -15.37
C SER A 100 -12.73 -11.36 -14.67
N LYS A 101 -11.92 -10.32 -14.92
CA LYS A 101 -10.60 -10.13 -14.28
C LYS A 101 -10.74 -9.99 -12.76
N ARG A 102 -11.72 -9.21 -12.31
CA ARG A 102 -12.06 -9.02 -10.89
C ARG A 102 -12.48 -10.34 -10.24
N ASP A 103 -13.34 -11.12 -10.88
CA ASP A 103 -13.80 -12.41 -10.37
C ASP A 103 -12.67 -13.45 -10.28
N GLN A 104 -11.74 -13.45 -11.24
CA GLN A 104 -10.55 -14.29 -11.14
C GLN A 104 -9.65 -13.91 -9.96
N ILE A 105 -9.51 -12.61 -9.68
CA ILE A 105 -8.76 -12.12 -8.52
C ILE A 105 -9.46 -12.56 -7.23
N PHE A 106 -10.79 -12.43 -7.18
CA PHE A 106 -11.60 -12.82 -6.04
C PHE A 106 -11.49 -14.32 -5.74
N LYS A 107 -11.68 -15.18 -6.75
CA LYS A 107 -11.52 -16.64 -6.65
C LYS A 107 -10.14 -17.04 -6.14
N LYS A 108 -9.08 -16.40 -6.64
CA LYS A 108 -7.70 -16.65 -6.19
C LYS A 108 -7.43 -16.22 -4.75
N ALA A 109 -8.16 -15.23 -4.23
CA ALA A 109 -8.05 -14.81 -2.85
C ALA A 109 -8.74 -15.79 -1.90
N ILE A 110 -9.92 -16.28 -2.27
CA ILE A 110 -10.70 -17.27 -1.49
C ILE A 110 -10.02 -18.63 -1.51
N ASN A 111 -9.60 -19.10 -2.68
CA ASN A 111 -8.96 -20.40 -2.85
C ASN A 111 -7.59 -20.26 -3.53
N PRO A 112 -6.54 -19.87 -2.77
CA PRO A 112 -5.22 -19.71 -3.33
C PRO A 112 -4.59 -21.07 -3.66
N GLY A 113 -4.02 -21.17 -4.86
CA GLY A 113 -3.22 -22.34 -5.26
C GLY A 113 -1.93 -22.51 -4.46
N LEU A 114 -1.31 -23.70 -4.54
CA LEU A 114 -0.09 -24.04 -3.79
C LEU A 114 1.08 -23.07 -4.05
N LEU A 115 1.32 -22.73 -5.32
CA LEU A 115 2.38 -21.78 -5.71
C LEU A 115 2.10 -20.37 -5.17
N ALA A 116 0.84 -19.94 -5.14
CA ALA A 116 0.46 -18.65 -4.59
C ALA A 116 0.72 -18.60 -3.07
N LYS A 117 0.38 -19.69 -2.36
CA LYS A 117 0.68 -19.86 -0.92
C LYS A 117 2.18 -19.81 -0.64
N LEU A 118 3.00 -20.54 -1.41
CA LEU A 118 4.46 -20.55 -1.23
C LEU A 118 5.09 -19.18 -1.49
N ASN A 119 4.71 -18.52 -2.59
CA ASN A 119 5.22 -17.19 -2.91
C ASN A 119 4.85 -16.15 -1.82
N ARG A 120 3.61 -16.24 -1.28
CA ARG A 120 3.21 -15.41 -0.13
C ARG A 120 4.08 -15.68 1.09
N LYS A 121 4.30 -16.95 1.45
CA LYS A 121 5.14 -17.33 2.59
C LYS A 121 6.57 -16.80 2.46
N LEU A 122 7.21 -16.99 1.30
CA LEU A 122 8.56 -16.48 1.03
C LEU A 122 8.62 -14.96 1.19
N ARG A 123 7.67 -14.25 0.56
CA ARG A 123 7.59 -12.79 0.65
C ARG A 123 7.42 -12.31 2.10
N ASN A 124 6.61 -12.99 2.89
CA ASN A 124 6.38 -12.64 4.29
C ASN A 124 7.64 -12.85 5.12
N VAL A 125 8.41 -13.93 4.88
CA VAL A 125 9.73 -14.13 5.49
C VAL A 125 10.70 -13.00 5.15
N PHE A 126 10.78 -12.59 3.87
CA PHE A 126 11.62 -11.46 3.47
C PHE A 126 11.19 -10.13 4.10
N ALA A 127 9.88 -9.92 4.25
CA ALA A 127 9.34 -8.74 4.90
C ALA A 127 9.76 -8.69 6.38
N THR A 128 9.56 -9.77 7.13
CA THR A 128 9.98 -9.88 8.54
C THR A 128 11.50 -9.75 8.69
N ALA A 129 12.29 -10.37 7.82
CA ALA A 129 13.75 -10.25 7.86
C ALA A 129 14.21 -8.80 7.62
N LYS A 130 13.58 -8.10 6.68
CA LYS A 130 13.85 -6.68 6.42
C LYS A 130 13.49 -5.81 7.63
N ASP A 131 12.34 -6.07 8.24
CA ASP A 131 11.87 -5.30 9.40
C ASP A 131 12.85 -5.50 10.59
N ALA A 132 13.29 -6.73 10.86
CA ALA A 132 14.30 -7.01 11.89
C ALA A 132 15.66 -6.35 11.62
N VAL A 133 16.13 -6.35 10.36
CA VAL A 133 17.37 -5.65 9.97
C VAL A 133 17.25 -4.15 10.22
N ASN A 134 16.11 -3.54 9.85
CA ASN A 134 15.87 -2.12 10.08
C ASN A 134 15.85 -1.77 11.57
N GLU A 135 15.25 -2.63 12.40
CA GLU A 135 15.25 -2.48 13.86
C GLU A 135 16.67 -2.49 14.42
N ILE A 136 17.51 -3.47 14.02
CA ILE A 136 18.91 -3.55 14.44
C ILE A 136 19.70 -2.31 14.01
N ILE A 137 19.53 -1.84 12.77
CA ILE A 137 20.16 -0.60 12.29
C ILE A 137 19.71 0.60 13.15
N GLY A 138 18.43 0.69 13.48
CA GLY A 138 17.88 1.72 14.36
C GLY A 138 18.50 1.69 15.77
N LEU A 139 18.66 0.50 16.35
CA LEU A 139 19.31 0.31 17.65
C LEU A 139 20.79 0.70 17.60
N LEU A 140 21.54 0.26 16.58
CA LEU A 140 22.96 0.61 16.39
C LEU A 140 23.16 2.12 16.22
N LEU A 141 22.32 2.78 15.42
CA LEU A 141 22.37 4.24 15.26
C LEU A 141 22.05 4.98 16.57
N THR A 142 21.21 4.40 17.43
CA THR A 142 20.87 4.97 18.73
C THR A 142 22.01 4.76 19.73
N SER A 143 22.63 3.58 19.77
CA SER A 143 23.81 3.29 20.59
C SER A 143 25.05 4.09 20.18
N ALA A 144 25.25 4.33 18.87
CA ALA A 144 26.33 5.17 18.38
C ALA A 144 26.17 6.65 18.79
N LYS A 145 24.92 7.11 18.98
CA LYS A 145 24.62 8.45 19.52
C LYS A 145 24.90 8.56 21.03
N THR A 146 24.91 7.46 21.77
CA THR A 146 25.06 7.47 23.24
C THR A 146 26.47 7.12 23.74
N MET A 147 27.34 6.49 22.94
CA MET A 147 28.65 5.95 23.40
C MET A 147 29.91 6.61 22.81
N GLY A 148 29.85 7.78 22.17
CA GLY A 148 31.06 8.45 21.62
C GLY A 148 31.15 9.96 21.90
N PRO A 149 32.35 10.59 21.77
CA PRO A 149 32.56 12.03 21.92
C PRO A 149 31.97 12.86 20.76
N ILE A 150 30.92 12.35 20.09
CA ILE A 150 30.18 13.02 19.01
C ILE A 150 29.03 13.86 19.62
N LYS A 151 29.32 14.61 20.70
CA LYS A 151 28.48 15.74 21.13
C LYS A 151 28.82 17.03 20.36
N ALA A 152 29.94 17.05 19.63
CA ALA A 152 30.48 18.25 18.99
C ALA A 152 30.12 18.43 17.49
N LEU A 153 29.33 17.52 16.89
CA LEU A 153 28.81 17.66 15.52
C LEU A 153 27.27 17.78 15.54
N SER A 154 26.76 18.71 16.34
CA SER A 154 25.34 19.06 16.41
C SER A 154 24.83 19.84 15.18
N SER A 155 25.66 20.06 14.14
CA SER A 155 25.26 20.78 12.92
C SER A 155 24.72 19.89 11.79
N GLN A 156 24.68 18.56 11.96
CA GLN A 156 24.10 17.62 10.99
C GLN A 156 22.76 16.99 11.41
N GLU A 157 22.08 17.58 12.40
CA GLU A 157 20.75 17.12 12.86
C GLU A 157 19.69 17.09 11.74
N LYS A 158 19.81 17.97 10.73
CA LYS A 158 18.85 18.04 9.61
C LYS A 158 18.93 16.85 8.62
N GLN A 159 20.05 16.14 8.54
CA GLN A 159 20.20 15.06 7.55
C GLN A 159 19.76 13.69 8.10
N VAL A 160 19.87 13.48 9.41
CA VAL A 160 19.41 12.25 10.08
C VAL A 160 17.90 12.28 10.33
N ASN A 161 17.30 13.47 10.55
CA ASN A 161 15.86 13.59 10.73
C ASN A 161 15.06 13.31 9.44
N LYS A 162 15.62 13.59 8.25
CA LYS A 162 14.99 13.21 6.97
C LYS A 162 14.88 11.69 6.76
N LEU A 163 15.78 10.90 7.33
CA LEU A 163 15.70 9.43 7.27
C LEU A 163 14.70 8.86 8.30
N LYS A 164 14.47 9.58 9.41
CA LYS A 164 13.46 9.26 10.42
C LYS A 164 12.04 9.63 9.96
N ASP A 165 11.85 10.78 9.33
CA ASP A 165 10.53 11.21 8.84
C ASP A 165 9.97 10.30 7.74
N ASP A 166 10.83 9.72 6.91
CA ASP A 166 10.40 8.72 5.91
C ASP A 166 10.10 7.34 6.51
N SER A 167 10.42 7.09 7.79
CA SER A 167 10.42 5.74 8.38
C SER A 167 9.63 5.58 9.69
N VAL A 168 9.23 6.66 10.40
CA VAL A 168 8.75 6.54 11.80
C VAL A 168 7.41 7.26 12.05
N GLY A 169 6.74 7.77 11.02
CA GLY A 169 5.71 8.80 11.19
C GLY A 169 4.27 8.46 10.80
N SER A 170 3.80 7.21 10.85
CA SER A 170 2.35 6.93 10.84
C SER A 170 2.10 5.50 11.28
N LEU A 171 0.86 5.18 11.66
CA LEU A 171 0.34 3.91 12.20
C LEU A 171 0.50 2.68 11.28
N THR A 172 1.58 2.57 10.52
CA THR A 172 1.90 1.45 9.65
C THR A 172 2.69 0.41 10.45
N GLY A 173 1.95 -0.48 11.10
CA GLY A 173 2.48 -1.73 11.63
C GLY A 173 3.28 -2.49 10.57
N ASN A 174 3.99 -3.53 11.02
CA ASN A 174 4.85 -4.37 10.21
C ASN A 174 4.34 -4.61 8.78
N ALA A 175 5.28 -4.74 7.85
CA ALA A 175 4.98 -5.01 6.45
C ALA A 175 4.16 -6.29 6.24
N PHE A 176 4.29 -7.20 7.21
CA PHE A 176 3.59 -8.45 7.32
C PHE A 176 2.76 -8.46 8.60
N GLU A 177 1.47 -8.76 8.47
CA GLU A 177 0.52 -8.84 9.58
C GLU A 177 -0.03 -10.27 9.67
N PRO A 178 0.42 -11.10 10.63
CA PRO A 178 0.08 -12.53 10.69
C PRO A 178 -1.42 -12.81 10.80
N ILE A 179 -2.15 -11.93 11.50
CA ILE A 179 -3.61 -12.06 11.64
C ILE A 179 -4.30 -11.74 10.32
N TRP A 180 -3.93 -10.64 9.67
CA TRP A 180 -4.53 -10.22 8.40
C TRP A 180 -4.26 -11.22 7.29
N GLU A 181 -3.08 -11.85 7.28
CA GLU A 181 -2.75 -12.94 6.35
C GLU A 181 -3.74 -14.11 6.44
N LYS A 182 -4.18 -14.47 7.66
CA LYS A 182 -5.18 -15.54 7.89
C LYS A 182 -6.61 -15.10 7.54
N CYS A 183 -6.83 -13.80 7.38
CA CYS A 183 -8.11 -13.22 7.01
C CYS A 183 -8.29 -13.08 5.49
N ILE A 184 -7.25 -13.28 4.69
CA ILE A 184 -7.38 -13.18 3.23
C ILE A 184 -8.39 -14.21 2.72
N GLY A 185 -9.33 -13.76 1.90
CA GLY A 185 -10.45 -14.54 1.38
C GLY A 185 -11.65 -14.61 2.33
N LYS A 186 -11.60 -13.97 3.50
CA LYS A 186 -12.69 -13.93 4.49
C LYS A 186 -13.30 -12.54 4.58
N ARG A 187 -14.54 -12.47 5.06
CA ARG A 187 -15.23 -11.21 5.35
C ARG A 187 -14.67 -10.61 6.66
N VAL A 188 -14.35 -9.33 6.64
CA VAL A 188 -13.71 -8.59 7.73
C VAL A 188 -14.34 -7.23 7.93
N GLY A 189 -14.28 -6.73 9.15
CA GLY A 189 -14.61 -5.36 9.52
C GLY A 189 -13.34 -4.51 9.65
N VAL A 190 -13.31 -3.40 8.92
CA VAL A 190 -12.28 -2.35 8.98
C VAL A 190 -12.86 -1.13 9.65
N GLU A 191 -12.15 -0.61 10.64
CA GLU A 191 -12.45 0.69 11.26
C GLU A 191 -11.54 1.74 10.62
N ILE A 192 -12.14 2.78 10.06
CA ILE A 192 -11.45 3.96 9.52
C ILE A 192 -11.57 5.07 10.55
N LYS A 193 -10.42 5.62 10.96
CA LYS A 193 -10.32 6.70 11.93
C LYS A 193 -10.54 8.04 11.24
N GLU A 194 -11.80 8.45 11.13
CA GLU A 194 -12.20 9.82 10.83
C GLU A 194 -12.73 10.51 12.10
N GLU A 195 -13.35 11.70 11.99
CA GLU A 195 -14.02 12.39 13.12
C GLU A 195 -15.06 11.48 13.80
N ASP A 196 -15.76 10.66 13.00
CA ASP A 196 -16.55 9.52 13.45
C ASP A 196 -15.92 8.21 12.95
N THR A 197 -15.98 7.15 13.76
CA THR A 197 -15.42 5.84 13.36
C THR A 197 -16.30 5.20 12.29
N LEU A 198 -15.90 5.32 11.03
CA LEU A 198 -16.54 4.62 9.92
C LEU A 198 -16.21 3.13 10.00
N LYS A 199 -17.25 2.30 9.98
CA LYS A 199 -17.14 0.84 9.94
C LYS A 199 -17.42 0.35 8.54
N VAL A 200 -16.43 -0.30 7.94
CA VAL A 200 -16.56 -0.94 6.64
C VAL A 200 -16.50 -2.44 6.81
N GLU A 201 -17.38 -3.14 6.13
CA GLU A 201 -17.30 -4.59 6.01
C GLU A 201 -16.99 -4.99 4.57
N GLY A 202 -16.23 -6.06 4.36
CA GLY A 202 -15.96 -6.58 3.02
C GLY A 202 -15.05 -7.79 3.03
N THR A 203 -14.84 -8.42 1.88
CA THR A 203 -13.94 -9.58 1.76
C THR A 203 -12.50 -9.12 1.57
N LEU A 204 -11.60 -9.52 2.46
CA LEU A 204 -10.19 -9.14 2.36
C LEU A 204 -9.51 -9.86 1.18
N ILE A 205 -9.06 -9.10 0.18
CA ILE A 205 -8.43 -9.66 -1.02
C ILE A 205 -6.91 -9.61 -0.96
N GLU A 206 -6.36 -8.48 -0.51
CA GLU A 206 -4.93 -8.25 -0.38
C GLU A 206 -4.70 -7.13 0.63
N TYR A 207 -3.53 -7.12 1.25
CA TYR A 207 -3.02 -5.96 1.97
C TYR A 207 -1.55 -5.74 1.62
N SER A 208 -1.09 -4.52 1.82
CA SER A 208 0.30 -4.11 1.66
C SER A 208 0.77 -3.33 2.89
N GLN A 209 1.97 -2.75 2.81
CA GLN A 209 2.44 -1.81 3.85
C GLN A 209 1.56 -0.57 3.94
N SER A 210 0.89 -0.19 2.85
CA SER A 210 0.19 1.09 2.74
C SER A 210 -1.32 0.93 2.64
N TYR A 211 -1.83 -0.21 2.17
CA TYR A 211 -3.25 -0.34 1.84
C TYR A 211 -3.86 -1.67 2.26
N ILE A 212 -5.16 -1.63 2.56
CA ILE A 212 -6.04 -2.80 2.73
C ILE A 212 -7.03 -2.78 1.56
N LEU A 213 -7.19 -3.89 0.85
CA LEU A 213 -8.13 -4.01 -0.27
C LEU A 213 -9.25 -4.99 0.08
N LEU A 214 -10.46 -4.47 0.12
CA LEU A 214 -11.71 -5.20 0.34
C LEU A 214 -12.50 -5.27 -0.96
N PHE A 215 -13.10 -6.42 -1.23
CA PHE A 215 -14.09 -6.58 -2.29
C PHE A 215 -15.48 -6.77 -1.70
N ASP A 216 -16.50 -6.39 -2.46
CA ASP A 216 -17.92 -6.46 -2.06
C ASP A 216 -18.12 -5.79 -0.69
N SER A 217 -17.62 -4.56 -0.59
CA SER A 217 -17.62 -3.80 0.63
C SER A 217 -18.90 -3.00 0.83
N SER A 218 -19.23 -2.74 2.09
CA SER A 218 -20.34 -1.91 2.52
C SER A 218 -19.86 -0.99 3.63
N ILE A 219 -20.14 0.31 3.50
CA ILE A 219 -19.79 1.31 4.51
C ILE A 219 -21.04 1.59 5.34
N ALA A 220 -20.96 1.34 6.65
CA ALA A 220 -22.08 1.61 7.55
C ALA A 220 -22.36 3.12 7.61
N GLY A 221 -23.63 3.52 7.44
CA GLY A 221 -24.07 4.92 7.50
C GLY A 221 -24.06 5.66 6.16
N LEU A 222 -23.46 5.11 5.11
CA LEU A 222 -23.64 5.59 3.74
C LEU A 222 -24.73 4.75 3.07
N ALA A 223 -25.81 5.40 2.62
CA ALA A 223 -26.80 4.79 1.75
C ALA A 223 -26.21 4.62 0.34
N GLN A 224 -25.22 3.74 0.19
CA GLN A 224 -24.73 3.36 -1.12
C GLN A 224 -25.60 2.21 -1.64
N GLU A 225 -26.35 2.50 -2.70
CA GLU A 225 -27.20 1.52 -3.40
C GLU A 225 -26.37 0.54 -4.25
N GLU A 226 -25.12 0.88 -4.60
CA GLU A 226 -24.29 0.08 -5.50
C GLU A 226 -23.17 -0.71 -4.79
N PRO A 227 -22.98 -1.99 -5.17
CA PRO A 227 -21.80 -2.76 -4.77
C PRO A 227 -20.51 -2.09 -5.23
N HIS A 228 -19.54 -2.03 -4.34
CA HIS A 228 -18.22 -1.46 -4.64
C HIS A 228 -17.13 -2.32 -4.00
N ASP A 229 -15.92 -2.19 -4.54
CA ASP A 229 -14.71 -2.63 -3.84
C ASP A 229 -14.04 -1.40 -3.22
N LEU A 230 -13.38 -1.58 -2.07
CA LEU A 230 -12.78 -0.50 -1.31
C LEU A 230 -11.30 -0.76 -1.08
N LEU A 231 -10.48 0.24 -1.35
CA LEU A 231 -9.09 0.29 -0.96
C LEU A 231 -8.91 1.38 0.10
N VAL A 232 -8.47 0.99 1.28
CA VAL A 232 -8.29 1.89 2.43
C VAL A 232 -6.80 2.04 2.72
N SER A 233 -6.34 3.27 2.96
CA SER A 233 -4.99 3.52 3.45
C SER A 233 -4.84 3.04 4.90
N ARG A 234 -3.75 2.31 5.18
CA ARG A 234 -3.40 1.82 6.53
C ARG A 234 -3.06 2.93 7.52
N GLU A 235 -2.85 4.15 7.03
CA GLU A 235 -2.71 5.33 7.88
C GLU A 235 -4.02 5.66 8.60
N TYR A 236 -5.16 5.39 7.95
CA TYR A 236 -6.50 5.72 8.43
C TYR A 236 -7.28 4.48 8.89
N GLY A 237 -7.10 3.33 8.21
CA GLY A 237 -7.89 2.12 8.42
C GLY A 237 -7.13 0.95 9.04
N THR A 238 -7.81 0.18 9.89
CA THR A 238 -7.27 -1.07 10.45
C THR A 238 -8.33 -2.18 10.53
N ILE A 239 -7.93 -3.43 10.25
CA ILE A 239 -8.82 -4.59 10.38
C ILE A 239 -8.97 -4.92 11.88
N ARG A 240 -10.21 -4.96 12.35
CA ARG A 240 -10.54 -5.16 13.77
C ARG A 240 -11.35 -6.42 14.04
N HIS A 241 -12.20 -6.80 13.09
CA HIS A 241 -13.17 -7.88 13.29
C HIS A 241 -13.14 -8.85 12.12
N ILE A 242 -13.37 -10.14 12.39
CA ILE A 242 -13.64 -11.16 11.38
C ILE A 242 -15.14 -11.42 11.44
N ILE A 243 -15.79 -11.34 10.27
CA ILE A 243 -17.23 -11.51 10.16
C ILE A 243 -17.44 -12.93 9.61
N ASN A 244 -18.05 -13.79 10.42
CA ASN A 244 -18.37 -15.17 10.06
C ASN A 244 -19.76 -15.26 9.46
#